data_AF-A0A9D9GMA0-F1
#
_entry.id   AF-A0A9D9GMA0-F1
#
_cell.length_a   1.000
_cell.length_b   1.000
_cell.length_c   1.000
_cell.angle_alpha   90.00
_cell.angle_beta   90.00
_cell.angle_gamma   90.00
#
_symmetry.space_group_name_H-M   'P 1'
#
loop_
_entity.id
_entity.type
_entity.pdbx_description
1 polymer ?
#
loop_
_entity_poly.entity_id
_entity_poly.type
_entity_poly.pdbx_seq_one_letter_code
_entity_poly.pdbx_strand_id
1 'polypeptide(L)'
;MTRKTLPCGLRRFIAALVGLVFLASGLLKLADPTGTGLIVAEYGKFLHLGFSTGLAKVLGIVLSLGESLLGIALVSGVLRKIAAWATLVVLGLFSVLTLALWIVNPEMDCGCFGEAIHLSHAQSFWKNIVLLGLSLAAFLPLDSIGKPKARKWIAAGLATAGVLIGCIYSNRHLPLVDFTAFAPGAELFASLDNDYQESDGYTPAFVYEKDGQQGTFTLDHLPDSSWTFVRADSLYRLPIGRSEQKPILSFSDAEGNYKDEEAVLGKRVVFSVYRPEKVHWGRLQRHYNAAAKAGGRPLLLVSGTPESLDAVNVPIELEAFYSDYKTLITLNRSNGGASYFADGELIGKWAARDFPKDIAGQLAANPVDLSNHLSSTSRIKAQGFVLYLLAILLLI
;
A
#
# COMPACT_ATOMS: atom_id res chain seq x y z
N MET A 1 21.15 48.17 -9.55
CA MET A 1 21.29 46.94 -8.73
C MET A 1 21.22 45.72 -9.65
N THR A 2 22.36 45.21 -10.10
CA THR A 2 22.42 43.93 -10.83
C THR A 2 22.12 42.81 -9.82
N ARG A 3 20.94 42.18 -9.91
CA ARG A 3 20.64 40.98 -9.12
C ARG A 3 21.74 39.96 -9.42
N LYS A 4 22.58 39.63 -8.43
CA LYS A 4 23.48 38.48 -8.51
C LYS A 4 22.60 37.23 -8.63
N THR A 5 22.37 36.78 -9.85
CA THR A 5 21.61 35.56 -10.12
C THR A 5 22.50 34.35 -9.87
N LEU A 6 21.93 33.27 -9.36
CA LEU A 6 22.65 32.01 -9.15
C LEU A 6 23.26 31.53 -10.48
N PRO A 7 24.45 30.90 -10.46
CA PRO A 7 25.06 30.37 -11.66
C PRO A 7 24.15 29.36 -12.36
N CYS A 8 24.15 29.37 -13.69
CA CYS A 8 23.25 28.56 -14.52
C CYS A 8 23.33 27.05 -14.20
N GLY A 9 24.52 26.53 -13.88
CA GLY A 9 24.70 25.15 -13.44
C GLY A 9 23.97 24.82 -12.14
N LEU A 10 24.11 25.69 -11.13
CA LEU A 10 23.45 25.51 -9.83
C LEU A 10 21.93 25.61 -9.94
N ARG A 11 21.41 26.54 -10.75
CA ARG A 11 19.96 26.64 -11.02
C ARG A 11 19.39 25.38 -11.66
N ARG A 12 20.12 24.77 -12.60
CA ARG A 12 19.73 23.49 -13.22
C ARG A 12 19.78 22.34 -12.23
N PHE A 13 20.79 22.31 -11.37
CA PHE A 13 20.90 21.30 -10.32
C PHE A 13 19.73 21.37 -9.33
N ILE A 14 19.41 22.58 -8.85
CA ILE A 14 18.26 22.79 -7.94
C ILE A 14 16.95 22.40 -8.63
N ALA A 15 16.75 22.80 -9.90
CA ALA A 15 15.57 22.41 -10.67
C ALA A 15 15.46 20.88 -10.84
N ALA A 16 16.57 20.19 -11.09
CA ALA A 16 16.60 18.73 -11.19
C ALA A 16 16.30 18.07 -9.84
N LEU A 17 16.78 18.61 -8.72
CA LEU A 17 16.47 18.11 -7.38
C LEU A 17 14.98 18.25 -7.06
N VAL A 18 14.39 19.43 -7.28
CA VAL A 18 12.94 19.62 -7.12
C VAL A 18 12.16 18.70 -8.06
N GLY A 19 12.62 18.56 -9.31
CA GLY A 19 12.03 17.64 -10.29
C GLY A 19 12.08 16.18 -9.85
N LEU A 20 13.16 15.74 -9.22
CA LEU A 20 13.30 14.38 -8.70
C LEU A 20 12.31 14.12 -7.55
N VAL A 21 12.12 15.10 -6.66
CA VAL A 21 11.12 15.00 -5.58
C VAL A 21 9.71 14.88 -6.14
N PHE A 22 9.35 15.71 -7.12
CA PHE A 22 8.06 15.64 -7.82
C PHE A 22 7.87 14.30 -8.53
N LEU A 23 8.89 13.83 -9.24
CA LEU A 23 8.83 12.55 -9.94
C LEU A 23 8.66 11.39 -8.96
N ALA A 24 9.45 11.34 -7.89
CA ALA A 24 9.35 10.30 -6.87
C ALA A 24 7.97 10.31 -6.19
N SER A 25 7.50 11.49 -5.79
CA SER A 25 6.18 11.69 -5.19
C SER A 25 5.03 11.23 -6.10
N GLY A 26 5.04 11.65 -7.37
CA GLY A 26 4.04 11.24 -8.35
C GLY A 26 4.07 9.74 -8.65
N LEU A 27 5.26 9.12 -8.73
CA LEU A 27 5.40 7.69 -8.94
C LEU A 27 4.87 6.86 -7.77
N LEU A 28 5.16 7.26 -6.52
CA LEU A 28 4.67 6.56 -5.33
C LEU A 28 3.13 6.61 -5.25
N LYS A 29 2.53 7.76 -5.59
CA LYS A 29 1.06 7.86 -5.71
C LYS A 29 0.49 7.01 -6.84
N LEU A 30 1.16 6.97 -8.00
CA LEU A 30 0.72 6.16 -9.14
C LEU A 30 0.88 4.67 -8.93
N ALA A 31 1.78 4.25 -8.03
CA ALA A 31 1.95 2.85 -7.65
C ALA A 31 0.73 2.30 -6.89
N ASP A 32 0.02 3.15 -6.14
CA ASP A 32 -1.29 2.84 -5.54
C ASP A 32 -2.35 3.91 -5.90
N PRO A 33 -2.96 3.82 -7.09
CA PRO A 33 -3.98 4.78 -7.52
C PRO A 33 -5.27 4.68 -6.70
N THR A 34 -5.52 3.53 -6.08
CA THR A 34 -6.70 3.33 -5.23
C THR A 34 -6.49 4.04 -3.89
N GLY A 35 -5.33 3.88 -3.25
CA GLY A 35 -4.96 4.63 -2.04
C GLY A 35 -4.95 6.14 -2.26
N THR A 36 -4.33 6.60 -3.35
CA THR A 36 -4.37 8.02 -3.74
C THR A 36 -5.80 8.55 -3.92
N GLY A 37 -6.69 7.74 -4.50
CA GLY A 37 -8.10 8.08 -4.63
C GLY A 37 -8.84 8.20 -3.30
N LEU A 38 -8.47 7.41 -2.29
CA LEU A 38 -9.04 7.50 -0.93
C LEU A 38 -8.67 8.82 -0.27
N ILE A 39 -7.40 9.21 -0.35
CA ILE A 39 -6.92 10.50 0.17
C ILE A 39 -7.67 11.66 -0.50
N VAL A 40 -7.83 11.64 -1.82
CA VAL A 40 -8.59 12.68 -2.54
C VAL A 40 -10.07 12.70 -2.12
N ALA A 41 -10.66 11.55 -1.83
CA ALA A 41 -12.03 11.49 -1.32
C ALA A 41 -12.13 12.10 0.09
N GLU A 42 -11.12 11.92 0.94
CA GLU A 42 -11.05 12.53 2.27
C GLU A 42 -10.92 14.06 2.18
N TYR A 43 -10.07 14.57 1.27
CA TYR A 43 -10.03 16.01 0.97
C TYR A 43 -11.37 16.55 0.47
N GLY A 44 -12.08 15.79 -0.38
CA GLY A 44 -13.41 16.14 -0.84
C GLY A 44 -14.44 16.24 0.28
N LYS A 45 -14.33 15.38 1.31
CA LYS A 45 -15.16 15.44 2.52
C LYS A 45 -14.78 16.64 3.38
N PHE A 46 -13.49 16.86 3.60
CA PHE A 46 -12.96 17.98 4.38
C PHE A 46 -13.37 19.35 3.78
N LEU A 47 -13.34 19.47 2.46
CA LEU A 47 -13.75 20.69 1.74
C LEU A 47 -15.26 20.80 1.50
N HIS A 48 -16.07 19.86 2.03
CA HIS A 48 -17.53 19.78 1.81
C HIS A 48 -17.95 19.72 0.32
N LEU A 49 -17.09 19.23 -0.56
CA LEU A 49 -17.35 19.08 -2.00
C LEU A 49 -17.98 17.72 -2.36
N GLY A 50 -17.81 16.70 -1.51
CA GLY A 50 -18.53 15.42 -1.62
C GLY A 50 -18.23 14.61 -2.89
N PHE A 51 -16.94 14.32 -3.18
CA PHE A 51 -16.60 13.55 -4.38
C PHE A 51 -17.09 12.09 -4.33
N SER A 52 -17.63 11.62 -5.46
CA SER A 52 -17.84 10.19 -5.64
C SER A 52 -16.48 9.48 -5.68
N THR A 53 -16.45 8.25 -5.20
CA THR A 53 -15.21 7.47 -5.09
C THR A 53 -14.55 7.16 -6.42
N GLY A 54 -15.34 7.05 -7.50
CA GLY A 54 -14.82 6.93 -8.86
C GLY A 54 -14.14 8.22 -9.32
N LEU A 55 -14.78 9.37 -9.08
CA LEU A 55 -14.22 10.68 -9.42
C LEU A 55 -12.94 10.96 -8.61
N ALA A 56 -12.94 10.67 -7.30
CA ALA A 56 -11.77 10.84 -6.45
C ALA A 56 -10.56 10.03 -6.94
N LYS A 57 -10.77 8.78 -7.36
CA LYS A 57 -9.71 7.97 -7.98
C LYS A 57 -9.18 8.59 -9.28
N VAL A 58 -10.06 9.06 -10.16
CA VAL A 58 -9.65 9.71 -11.42
C VAL A 58 -8.85 10.99 -11.14
N LEU A 59 -9.33 11.84 -10.23
CA LEU A 59 -8.63 13.05 -9.82
C LEU A 59 -7.27 12.73 -9.20
N GLY A 60 -7.18 11.71 -8.34
CA GLY A 60 -5.93 11.23 -7.77
C GLY A 60 -4.92 10.78 -8.82
N ILE A 61 -5.35 10.02 -9.83
CA ILE A 61 -4.50 9.63 -10.96
C ILE A 61 -4.04 10.84 -11.76
N VAL A 62 -4.95 11.77 -12.09
CA VAL A 62 -4.63 12.97 -12.88
C VAL A 62 -3.63 13.87 -12.16
N LEU A 63 -3.83 14.10 -10.85
CA LEU A 63 -2.91 14.88 -10.03
C LEU A 63 -1.52 14.22 -9.96
N SER A 64 -1.48 12.91 -9.76
CA SER A 64 -0.21 12.15 -9.64
C SER A 64 0.54 12.04 -10.97
N LEU A 65 -0.19 11.90 -12.09
CA LEU A 65 0.37 12.02 -13.44
C LEU A 65 0.92 13.43 -13.67
N GLY A 66 0.15 14.46 -13.34
CA GLY A 66 0.59 15.85 -13.46
C GLY A 66 1.89 16.11 -12.71
N GLU A 67 1.99 15.62 -11.47
CA GLU A 67 3.19 15.73 -10.66
C GLU A 67 4.40 14.99 -11.26
N SER A 68 4.19 13.76 -11.72
CA SER A 68 5.24 12.96 -12.37
C SER A 68 5.74 13.62 -13.66
N LEU A 69 4.84 14.16 -14.48
CA LEU A 69 5.16 14.84 -15.73
C LEU A 69 5.89 16.18 -15.48
N LEU A 70 5.49 16.92 -14.45
CA LEU A 70 6.22 18.10 -14.00
C LEU A 70 7.63 17.73 -13.53
N GLY A 71 7.77 16.64 -12.77
CA GLY A 71 9.07 16.10 -12.36
C GLY A 71 9.97 15.78 -13.57
N ILE A 72 9.44 15.05 -14.55
CA ILE A 72 10.16 14.72 -15.80
C ILE A 72 10.55 16.00 -16.55
N ALA A 73 9.65 16.97 -16.69
CA ALA A 73 9.91 18.23 -17.37
C ALA A 73 11.04 19.04 -16.68
N LEU A 74 11.04 19.07 -15.34
CA LEU A 74 12.06 19.75 -14.55
C LEU A 74 13.43 19.07 -14.65
N VAL A 75 13.50 17.74 -14.50
CA VAL A 75 14.77 16.98 -14.60
C VAL A 75 15.31 17.06 -16.03
N SER A 76 14.48 16.82 -17.04
CA SER A 76 14.88 16.93 -18.46
C SER A 76 15.28 18.35 -18.86
N GLY A 77 14.64 19.34 -18.23
CA GLY A 77 14.71 20.73 -18.63
C GLY A 77 14.00 20.98 -19.97
N VAL A 78 12.99 20.18 -20.27
CA VAL A 78 12.03 20.37 -21.36
C VAL A 78 10.84 21.18 -20.83
N LEU A 79 10.20 22.01 -21.67
CA LEU A 79 9.07 22.87 -21.27
C LEU A 79 9.31 23.74 -20.01
N ARG A 80 10.57 24.12 -19.72
CA ARG A 80 11.00 24.75 -18.46
C ARG A 80 10.13 25.89 -17.96
N LYS A 81 9.70 26.80 -18.85
CA LYS A 81 8.88 27.95 -18.46
C LYS A 81 7.52 27.51 -17.93
N ILE A 82 6.89 26.56 -18.60
CA ILE A 82 5.60 25.99 -18.21
C ILE A 82 5.77 25.18 -16.92
N ALA A 83 6.78 24.31 -16.87
CA ALA A 83 7.06 23.49 -15.70
C ALA A 83 7.36 24.34 -14.45
N ALA A 84 8.17 25.40 -14.59
CA ALA A 84 8.48 26.32 -13.48
C ALA A 84 7.22 26.99 -12.92
N TRP A 85 6.39 27.59 -13.78
CA TRP A 85 5.14 28.22 -13.34
C TRP A 85 4.17 27.20 -12.74
N ALA A 86 3.98 26.05 -13.38
CA ALA A 86 3.12 25.00 -12.87
C ALA A 86 3.60 24.47 -11.51
N THR A 87 4.91 24.24 -11.32
CA THR A 87 5.48 23.85 -10.03
C THR A 87 5.25 24.90 -8.95
N LEU A 88 5.46 26.19 -9.26
CA LEU A 88 5.21 27.26 -8.29
C LEU A 88 3.73 27.35 -7.90
N VAL A 89 2.81 27.21 -8.86
CA VAL A 89 1.36 27.20 -8.61
C VAL A 89 0.97 25.99 -7.77
N VAL A 90 1.40 24.78 -8.16
CA VAL A 90 1.08 23.54 -7.44
C VAL A 90 1.63 23.58 -6.01
N LEU A 91 2.91 23.96 -5.82
CA LEU A 91 3.49 24.11 -4.48
C LEU A 91 2.80 25.19 -3.67
N GLY A 92 2.44 26.32 -4.27
CA GLY A 92 1.73 27.41 -3.59
C GLY A 92 0.36 26.94 -3.09
N LEU A 93 -0.44 26.30 -3.96
CA LEU A 93 -1.74 25.74 -3.60
C LEU A 93 -1.62 24.67 -2.51
N PHE A 94 -0.69 23.73 -2.65
CA PHE A 94 -0.44 22.70 -1.64
C PHE A 94 0.05 23.31 -0.32
N SER A 95 0.88 24.36 -0.35
CA SER A 95 1.34 25.04 0.87
C SER A 95 0.16 25.62 1.66
N VAL A 96 -0.76 26.32 0.99
CA VAL A 96 -1.97 26.86 1.62
C VAL A 96 -2.85 25.74 2.17
N LEU A 97 -3.06 24.67 1.40
CA LEU A 97 -3.83 23.51 1.86
C LEU A 97 -3.20 22.83 3.09
N THR A 98 -1.89 22.56 3.05
CA THR A 98 -1.19 21.93 4.19
C THR A 98 -1.13 22.83 5.41
N LEU A 99 -1.10 24.16 5.24
CA LEU A 99 -1.23 25.10 6.34
C LEU A 99 -2.62 25.00 6.99
N ALA A 100 -3.69 24.92 6.17
CA ALA A 100 -5.05 24.74 6.67
C ALA A 100 -5.20 23.41 7.43
N LEU A 101 -4.62 22.32 6.91
CA LEU A 101 -4.58 21.04 7.62
C LEU A 101 -3.84 21.15 8.95
N TRP A 102 -2.68 21.80 8.97
CA TRP A 102 -1.90 21.95 10.21
C TRP A 102 -2.68 22.74 11.29
N ILE A 103 -3.47 23.74 10.90
CA ILE A 103 -4.29 24.53 11.83
C ILE A 103 -5.50 23.74 12.33
N VAL A 104 -6.22 23.05 11.45
CA VAL A 104 -7.45 22.31 11.80
C VAL A 104 -7.16 20.96 12.43
N ASN A 105 -5.99 20.39 12.12
CA ASN A 105 -5.48 19.09 12.57
C ASN A 105 -6.50 17.93 12.47
N PRO A 106 -7.10 17.68 11.29
CA PRO A 106 -7.99 16.53 11.11
C PRO A 106 -7.22 15.19 11.14
N GLU A 107 -7.91 14.11 11.52
CA GLU A 107 -7.38 12.73 11.45
C GLU A 107 -7.31 12.21 10.00
N MET A 108 -6.48 12.85 9.17
CA MET A 108 -6.24 12.46 7.77
C MET A 108 -4.80 12.77 7.35
N ASP A 109 -4.30 12.01 6.39
CA ASP A 109 -2.96 12.21 5.87
C ASP A 109 -2.87 13.31 4.82
N CYS A 110 -1.71 13.98 4.75
CA CYS A 110 -1.42 14.92 3.68
C CYS A 110 -1.34 14.22 2.31
N GLY A 111 -1.02 12.92 2.30
CA GLY A 111 -0.95 12.09 1.09
C GLY A 111 0.12 12.51 0.08
N CYS A 112 1.08 13.33 0.50
CA CYS A 112 2.09 13.90 -0.38
C CYS A 112 2.96 12.85 -1.07
N PHE A 113 3.17 11.66 -0.49
CA PHE A 113 3.96 10.59 -1.10
C PHE A 113 3.14 9.30 -1.23
N GLY A 114 1.80 9.42 -1.23
CA GLY A 114 0.91 8.27 -1.15
C GLY A 114 1.07 7.51 0.17
N GLU A 115 0.85 6.20 0.12
CA GLU A 115 0.94 5.29 1.29
C GLU A 115 2.39 5.03 1.75
N ALA A 116 3.40 5.38 0.93
CA ALA A 116 4.78 4.99 1.20
C ALA A 116 5.47 5.84 2.28
N ILE A 117 5.09 7.12 2.42
CA ILE A 117 5.68 8.03 3.41
C ILE A 117 4.58 8.89 4.02
N HIS A 118 4.23 8.56 5.25
CA HIS A 118 3.33 9.33 6.09
C HIS A 118 4.09 10.49 6.72
N LEU A 119 3.66 11.71 6.44
CA LEU A 119 4.25 12.94 6.97
C LEU A 119 3.20 13.66 7.80
N SER A 120 3.59 14.14 8.98
CA SER A 120 2.72 15.02 9.76
C SER A 120 2.37 16.28 8.97
N HIS A 121 1.27 16.95 9.34
CA HIS A 121 0.84 18.16 8.64
C HIS A 121 1.92 19.25 8.67
N ALA A 122 2.61 19.39 9.80
CA ALA A 122 3.73 20.32 9.97
C ALA A 122 4.94 19.96 9.09
N GLN A 123 5.31 18.67 9.02
CA GLN A 123 6.40 18.20 8.15
C GLN A 123 6.06 18.45 6.67
N SER A 124 4.82 18.17 6.27
CA SER A 124 4.34 18.41 4.90
C SER A 124 4.37 19.89 4.52
N PHE A 125 3.92 20.77 5.43
CA PHE A 125 3.97 22.21 5.23
C PHE A 125 5.41 22.71 5.07
N TRP A 126 6.32 22.40 6.00
CA TRP A 126 7.70 22.86 5.94
C TRP A 126 8.45 22.33 4.71
N LYS A 127 8.21 21.08 4.33
CA LYS A 127 8.72 20.52 3.08
C LYS A 127 8.27 21.36 1.88
N ASN A 128 6.99 21.72 1.80
CA ASN A 128 6.49 22.55 0.71
C ASN A 128 7.13 23.95 0.70
N ILE A 129 7.34 24.57 1.85
CA ILE A 129 8.03 25.87 1.96
C ILE A 129 9.48 25.78 1.48
N VAL A 130 10.22 24.73 1.87
CA VAL A 130 11.60 24.50 1.40
C VAL A 130 11.62 24.30 -0.13
N LEU A 131 10.74 23.45 -0.66
CA LEU A 131 10.63 23.21 -2.10
C LEU A 131 10.22 24.47 -2.86
N LEU A 132 9.37 25.32 -2.29
CA LEU A 132 8.98 26.59 -2.87
C LEU A 132 10.16 27.56 -2.93
N GLY A 133 10.95 27.67 -1.85
CA GLY A 133 12.18 28.46 -1.82
C GLY A 133 13.21 28.00 -2.85
N LEU A 134 13.43 26.69 -2.95
CA LEU A 134 14.31 26.09 -3.97
C LEU A 134 13.80 26.35 -5.39
N SER A 135 12.49 26.24 -5.61
CA SER A 135 11.85 26.52 -6.90
C SER A 135 12.02 27.99 -7.31
N LEU A 136 11.82 28.92 -6.38
CA LEU A 136 12.03 30.35 -6.61
C LEU A 136 13.50 30.64 -6.96
N ALA A 137 14.44 30.07 -6.23
CA ALA A 137 15.88 30.19 -6.50
C ALA A 137 16.28 29.60 -7.87
N ALA A 138 15.68 28.48 -8.26
CA ALA A 138 15.95 27.84 -9.55
C ALA A 138 15.37 28.63 -10.72
N PHE A 139 14.15 29.15 -10.60
CA PHE A 139 13.38 29.67 -11.73
C PHE A 139 13.48 31.19 -11.90
N LEU A 140 13.81 31.97 -10.87
CA LEU A 140 13.90 33.43 -10.99
C LEU A 140 15.34 33.93 -11.25
N PRO A 141 15.56 34.87 -12.18
CA PRO A 141 14.63 35.29 -13.24
C PRO A 141 14.47 34.19 -14.30
N LEU A 142 13.27 34.10 -14.90
CA LEU A 142 12.85 33.11 -15.92
C LEU A 142 13.55 33.31 -17.28
N ASP A 143 14.76 33.84 -17.25
CA ASP A 143 15.58 34.07 -18.43
C ASP A 143 16.00 32.72 -19.02
N SER A 144 16.03 32.68 -20.36
CA SER A 144 16.08 31.47 -21.16
C SER A 144 17.37 30.68 -20.94
N ILE A 145 17.37 29.83 -19.91
CA ILE A 145 18.31 28.72 -19.79
C ILE A 145 18.15 27.92 -21.10
N GLY A 146 19.17 27.99 -21.98
CA GLY A 146 19.15 27.63 -23.40
C GLY A 146 18.28 26.45 -23.84
N LYS A 147 17.89 26.45 -25.13
CA LYS A 147 16.97 25.46 -25.74
C LYS A 147 17.45 24.02 -25.46
N PRO A 148 16.55 23.11 -25.04
CA PRO A 148 16.91 21.72 -24.78
C PRO A 148 17.34 21.01 -26.08
N LYS A 149 18.38 20.18 -25.99
CA LYS A 149 18.84 19.31 -27.09
C LYS A 149 17.77 18.25 -27.41
N ALA A 150 17.75 17.76 -28.65
CA ALA A 150 16.80 16.71 -29.08
C ALA A 150 16.81 15.46 -28.18
N ARG A 151 17.99 15.03 -27.70
CA ARG A 151 18.12 13.91 -26.76
C ARG A 151 17.27 14.06 -25.49
N LYS A 152 17.08 15.29 -24.99
CA LYS A 152 16.30 15.57 -23.77
C LYS A 152 14.81 15.39 -24.00
N TRP A 153 14.33 15.70 -25.21
CA TRP A 153 12.96 15.42 -25.62
C TRP A 153 12.70 13.93 -25.73
N ILE A 154 13.64 13.18 -26.31
CA ILE A 154 13.55 11.71 -26.42
C ILE A 154 13.51 11.10 -25.02
N ALA A 155 14.44 11.48 -24.13
CA ALA A 155 14.46 10.99 -22.75
C ALA A 155 13.18 11.34 -21.99
N ALA A 156 12.68 12.58 -22.11
CA ALA A 156 11.41 12.98 -21.49
C ALA A 156 10.21 12.17 -22.03
N GLY A 157 10.20 11.89 -23.34
CA GLY A 157 9.16 11.06 -23.97
C GLY A 157 9.20 9.61 -23.46
N LEU A 158 10.38 8.99 -23.39
CA LEU A 158 10.55 7.63 -22.87
C LEU A 158 10.19 7.51 -21.39
N ALA A 159 10.58 8.49 -20.57
CA ALA A 159 10.19 8.54 -19.16
C ALA A 159 8.67 8.69 -19.00
N THR A 160 8.06 9.57 -19.80
CA THR A 160 6.60 9.77 -19.82
C THR A 160 5.87 8.49 -20.22
N ALA A 161 6.31 7.81 -21.27
CA ALA A 161 5.76 6.52 -21.69
C ALA A 161 5.87 5.47 -20.57
N GLY A 162 7.03 5.42 -19.88
CA GLY A 162 7.22 4.56 -18.70
C GLY A 162 6.21 4.84 -17.58
N VAL A 163 6.03 6.11 -17.20
CA VAL A 163 5.05 6.52 -16.19
C VAL A 163 3.63 6.14 -16.60
N LEU A 164 3.25 6.33 -17.87
CA LEU A 164 1.91 5.96 -18.36
C LEU A 164 1.69 4.44 -18.35
N ILE A 165 2.69 3.65 -18.77
CA ILE A 165 2.62 2.18 -18.71
C ILE A 165 2.49 1.73 -17.25
N GLY A 166 3.30 2.29 -16.34
CA GLY A 166 3.23 2.02 -14.91
C GLY A 166 1.87 2.38 -14.29
N CYS A 167 1.28 3.50 -14.71
CA CYS A 167 -0.07 3.91 -14.30
C CYS A 167 -1.15 2.94 -14.79
N ILE A 168 -1.07 2.49 -16.06
CA ILE A 168 -2.02 1.51 -16.62
C ILE A 168 -1.90 0.18 -15.88
N TYR A 169 -0.67 -0.25 -15.59
CA TYR A 169 -0.40 -1.46 -14.82
C TYR A 169 -1.01 -1.36 -13.41
N SER A 170 -0.67 -0.32 -12.65
CA SER A 170 -1.08 -0.13 -11.26
C SER A 170 -2.59 0.08 -11.10
N ASN A 171 -3.30 0.48 -12.17
CA ASN A 171 -4.77 0.54 -12.16
C ASN A 171 -5.45 -0.81 -12.43
N ARG A 172 -4.73 -1.79 -12.98
CA ARG A 172 -5.26 -3.11 -13.35
C ARG A 172 -4.84 -4.25 -12.43
N HIS A 173 -3.69 -4.10 -11.79
CA HIS A 173 -3.05 -5.08 -10.92
C HIS A 173 -2.87 -4.51 -9.51
N LEU A 174 -2.53 -5.36 -8.56
CA LEU A 174 -2.14 -4.88 -7.22
C LEU A 174 -0.83 -4.06 -7.31
N PRO A 175 -0.62 -3.12 -6.36
CA PRO A 175 0.67 -2.45 -6.22
C PRO A 175 1.82 -3.46 -6.14
N LEU A 176 2.92 -3.19 -6.85
CA LEU A 176 4.11 -4.06 -6.83
C LEU A 176 4.81 -4.07 -5.47
N VAL A 177 4.64 -2.99 -4.71
CA VAL A 177 5.09 -2.87 -3.32
C VAL A 177 3.89 -2.40 -2.52
N ASP A 178 3.52 -3.19 -1.52
CA ASP A 178 2.43 -2.87 -0.61
C ASP A 178 3.01 -2.16 0.62
N PHE A 179 2.54 -0.94 0.88
CA PHE A 179 2.95 -0.12 2.03
C PHE A 179 1.86 -0.06 3.11
N THR A 180 0.75 -0.79 2.93
CA THR A 180 -0.34 -0.84 3.89
C THR A 180 0.04 -1.67 5.13
N ALA A 181 -0.76 -1.56 6.18
CA ALA A 181 -0.67 -2.45 7.36
C ALA A 181 -0.82 -3.94 7.02
N PHE A 182 -1.34 -4.27 5.83
CA PHE A 182 -1.46 -5.63 5.32
C PHE A 182 -0.35 -5.94 4.31
N ALA A 183 0.89 -5.51 4.48
CA ALA A 183 1.96 -5.96 3.60
C ALA A 183 2.16 -7.50 3.72
N PRO A 184 2.61 -8.21 2.66
CA PRO A 184 2.99 -9.62 2.81
C PRO A 184 4.02 -9.81 3.94
N GLY A 185 3.77 -10.77 4.83
CA GLY A 185 4.47 -10.98 6.09
C GLY A 185 3.89 -10.25 7.30
N ALA A 186 2.82 -9.45 7.13
CA ALA A 186 2.13 -8.83 8.25
C ALA A 186 1.32 -9.85 9.04
N GLU A 187 1.40 -9.81 10.36
CA GLU A 187 0.60 -10.66 11.24
C GLU A 187 -0.68 -9.93 11.67
N LEU A 188 -1.81 -10.64 11.66
CA LEU A 188 -3.13 -10.07 11.98
C LEU A 188 -3.28 -9.60 13.43
N PHE A 189 -2.52 -10.21 14.35
CA PHE A 189 -2.45 -9.88 15.77
C PHE A 189 -1.10 -9.28 16.19
N ALA A 190 -0.20 -8.94 15.24
CA ALA A 190 1.03 -8.23 15.58
C ALA A 190 0.67 -6.85 16.14
N SER A 191 1.30 -6.53 17.27
CA SER A 191 1.21 -5.28 18.03
C SER A 191 0.98 -4.04 17.17
N LEU A 192 -0.15 -3.36 17.39
CA LEU A 192 -0.45 -2.03 16.86
C LEU A 192 0.39 -0.89 17.49
N ASP A 193 1.46 -1.21 18.21
CA ASP A 193 2.38 -0.22 18.78
C ASP A 193 3.79 -0.42 18.21
N ASN A 194 4.01 0.10 17.00
CA ASN A 194 5.36 0.37 16.49
C ASN A 194 6.02 1.58 17.19
N ASP A 195 5.78 1.76 18.49
CA ASP A 195 6.46 2.77 19.29
C ASP A 195 7.18 2.22 20.53
N TYR A 196 7.14 0.90 20.78
CA TYR A 196 7.96 0.30 21.84
C TYR A 196 8.62 -1.01 21.41
N GLN A 197 9.94 -1.06 21.65
CA GLN A 197 10.77 -2.25 21.55
C GLN A 197 10.21 -3.40 22.42
N GLU A 198 10.36 -4.62 21.91
CA GLU A 198 10.51 -5.92 22.60
C GLU A 198 9.45 -7.01 22.34
N SER A 199 10.00 -8.07 21.73
CA SER A 199 9.75 -9.50 21.91
C SER A 199 8.70 -10.19 21.02
N ASP A 200 9.24 -11.06 20.18
CA ASP A 200 8.60 -12.03 19.31
C ASP A 200 7.49 -12.81 20.04
N GLY A 201 6.33 -12.96 19.40
CA GLY A 201 5.18 -13.75 19.87
C GLY A 201 5.42 -15.28 19.93
N TYR A 202 6.68 -15.71 19.86
CA TYR A 202 7.09 -17.11 19.89
C TYR A 202 7.81 -17.39 21.20
N THR A 203 7.24 -18.25 22.04
CA THR A 203 7.99 -18.80 23.17
C THR A 203 8.69 -20.07 22.69
N PRO A 204 10.02 -20.21 22.89
CA PRO A 204 10.70 -21.47 22.59
C PRO A 204 10.10 -22.57 23.49
N ALA A 205 9.57 -23.60 22.84
CA ALA A 205 8.95 -24.74 23.45
C ALA A 205 9.78 -25.99 23.15
N PHE A 206 10.09 -26.78 24.15
CA PHE A 206 10.95 -27.94 24.08
C PHE A 206 10.09 -29.18 24.31
N VAL A 207 10.06 -30.07 23.33
CA VAL A 207 9.36 -31.34 23.42
C VAL A 207 10.29 -32.35 24.09
N TYR A 208 9.84 -32.93 25.19
CA TYR A 208 10.53 -33.97 25.94
C TYR A 208 9.69 -35.25 25.93
N GLU A 209 10.34 -36.41 26.01
CA GLU A 209 9.69 -37.72 26.00
C GLU A 209 10.05 -38.52 27.25
N LYS A 210 9.04 -39.20 27.81
CA LYS A 210 9.18 -40.15 28.92
C LYS A 210 8.21 -41.32 28.73
N ASP A 211 8.73 -42.54 28.82
CA ASP A 211 7.95 -43.79 28.69
C ASP A 211 7.04 -43.86 27.45
N GLY A 212 7.51 -43.30 26.32
CA GLY A 212 6.79 -43.29 25.03
C GLY A 212 5.70 -42.21 24.90
N GLN A 213 5.59 -41.28 25.86
CA GLN A 213 4.69 -40.12 25.78
C GLN A 213 5.48 -38.81 25.66
N GLN A 214 5.08 -37.95 24.73
CA GLN A 214 5.71 -36.65 24.48
C GLN A 214 4.95 -35.52 25.19
N GLY A 215 5.69 -34.64 25.86
CA GLY A 215 5.20 -33.44 26.53
C GLY A 215 5.98 -32.20 26.11
N THR A 216 5.31 -31.06 26.00
CA THR A 216 5.91 -29.80 25.56
C THR A 216 6.10 -28.85 26.74
N PHE A 217 7.31 -28.34 26.92
CA PHE A 217 7.74 -27.54 28.07
C PHE A 217 8.40 -26.23 27.62
N THR A 218 8.22 -25.14 28.35
CA THR A 218 8.88 -23.83 28.05
C THR A 218 10.19 -23.68 28.82
N LEU A 219 11.04 -22.73 28.43
CA LEU A 219 12.35 -22.49 29.08
C LEU A 219 12.24 -22.26 30.59
N ASP A 220 11.14 -21.64 31.05
CA ASP A 220 10.89 -21.33 32.47
C ASP A 220 10.33 -22.52 33.28
N HIS A 221 9.88 -23.59 32.59
CA HIS A 221 9.22 -24.74 33.19
C HIS A 221 9.73 -26.05 32.56
N LEU A 222 11.05 -26.26 32.60
CA LEU A 222 11.66 -27.49 32.13
C LEU A 222 11.28 -28.69 33.02
N PRO A 223 11.14 -29.90 32.43
CA PRO A 223 10.86 -31.11 33.19
C PRO A 223 12.07 -31.54 34.02
N ASP A 224 11.84 -32.43 34.98
CA ASP A 224 12.91 -33.02 35.78
C ASP A 224 13.82 -33.94 34.94
N SER A 225 14.96 -34.36 35.51
CA SER A 225 15.97 -35.17 34.83
C SER A 225 15.50 -36.57 34.39
N SER A 226 14.23 -36.92 34.61
CA SER A 226 13.62 -38.19 34.17
C SER A 226 13.07 -38.14 32.74
N TRP A 227 13.10 -36.98 32.10
CA TRP A 227 12.62 -36.77 30.72
C TRP A 227 13.79 -36.59 29.74
N THR A 228 13.64 -37.10 28.51
CA THR A 228 14.66 -36.97 27.46
C THR A 228 14.25 -35.91 26.43
N PHE A 229 15.14 -34.96 26.14
CA PHE A 229 14.89 -33.94 25.14
C PHE A 229 14.79 -34.55 23.73
N VAL A 230 13.76 -34.17 22.96
CA VAL A 230 13.54 -34.65 21.60
C VAL A 230 13.80 -33.57 20.57
N ARG A 231 13.11 -32.42 20.67
CA ARG A 231 13.21 -31.31 19.70
C ARG A 231 12.74 -29.97 20.27
N ALA A 232 13.21 -28.88 19.67
CA ALA A 232 12.69 -27.53 19.94
C ALA A 232 11.65 -27.16 18.87
N ASP A 233 10.49 -26.68 19.31
CA ASP A 233 9.40 -26.12 18.52
C ASP A 233 9.16 -24.66 18.95
N SER A 234 8.50 -23.87 18.11
CA SER A 234 8.05 -22.52 18.45
C SER A 234 6.53 -22.53 18.61
N LEU A 235 6.03 -22.35 19.84
CA LEU A 235 4.59 -22.29 20.09
C LEU A 235 4.13 -20.83 20.15
N TYR A 236 3.08 -20.54 19.37
CA TYR A 236 2.34 -19.28 19.42
C TYR A 236 1.59 -19.20 20.75
N ARG A 237 1.86 -18.17 21.54
CA ARG A 237 1.06 -17.87 22.75
C ARG A 237 -0.08 -16.96 22.33
N LEU A 238 -1.33 -17.47 22.33
CA LEU A 238 -2.49 -16.59 22.40
C LEU A 238 -2.32 -15.73 23.66
N PRO A 239 -2.35 -14.39 23.57
CA PRO A 239 -2.17 -13.53 24.74
C PRO A 239 -3.37 -13.70 25.66
N ILE A 240 -3.25 -14.59 26.64
CA ILE A 240 -4.19 -14.69 27.76
C ILE A 240 -3.97 -13.43 28.60
N GLY A 241 -4.89 -12.46 28.50
CA GLY A 241 -4.99 -11.38 29.47
C GLY A 241 -4.58 -9.96 29.01
N ARG A 242 -4.87 -9.55 27.77
CA ARG A 242 -5.04 -8.12 27.44
C ARG A 242 -6.27 -7.89 26.57
N SER A 243 -7.36 -7.41 27.17
CA SER A 243 -8.65 -7.18 26.52
C SER A 243 -8.72 -5.90 25.66
N GLU A 244 -7.60 -5.37 25.16
CA GLU A 244 -7.57 -4.06 24.48
C GLU A 244 -6.84 -4.05 23.14
N GLN A 245 -6.30 -5.18 22.67
CA GLN A 245 -5.62 -5.22 21.38
C GLN A 245 -6.62 -5.60 20.28
N LYS A 246 -7.11 -4.58 19.55
CA LYS A 246 -7.93 -4.79 18.36
C LYS A 246 -7.06 -5.34 17.22
N PRO A 247 -7.42 -6.47 16.58
CA PRO A 247 -6.66 -6.99 15.45
C PRO A 247 -6.67 -6.00 14.28
N ILE A 248 -5.64 -6.08 13.43
CA ILE A 248 -5.54 -5.26 12.20
C ILE A 248 -6.74 -5.56 11.28
N LEU A 249 -7.20 -6.81 11.25
CA LEU A 249 -8.42 -7.24 10.57
C LEU A 249 -9.51 -7.55 11.61
N SER A 250 -10.51 -6.68 11.69
CA SER A 250 -11.68 -6.90 12.54
C SER A 250 -12.95 -7.04 11.69
N PHE A 251 -13.75 -8.06 11.98
CA PHE A 251 -14.98 -8.39 11.25
C PHE A 251 -16.00 -9.12 12.14
N SER A 252 -17.28 -8.98 11.79
CA SER A 252 -18.39 -9.58 12.53
C SER A 252 -19.23 -10.50 11.66
N ASP A 253 -19.98 -11.40 12.30
CA ASP A 253 -21.10 -12.12 11.67
C ASP A 253 -22.29 -11.18 11.43
N ALA A 254 -23.40 -11.73 10.89
CA ALA A 254 -24.61 -10.98 10.60
C ALA A 254 -25.32 -10.48 11.87
N GLU A 255 -25.10 -11.16 12.99
CA GLU A 255 -25.63 -10.81 14.32
C GLU A 255 -24.79 -9.75 15.03
N GLY A 256 -23.62 -9.39 14.47
CA GLY A 256 -22.72 -8.38 15.02
C GLY A 256 -21.72 -8.92 16.05
N ASN A 257 -21.57 -10.24 16.18
CA ASN A 257 -20.52 -10.82 17.01
C ASN A 257 -19.20 -10.81 16.25
N TYR A 258 -18.13 -10.32 16.88
CA TYR A 258 -16.78 -10.35 16.30
C TYR A 258 -16.26 -11.78 16.14
N LYS A 259 -15.67 -12.06 14.97
CA LYS A 259 -15.17 -13.38 14.57
C LYS A 259 -13.71 -13.36 14.16
N ASP A 260 -12.96 -12.37 14.65
CA ASP A 260 -11.60 -12.05 14.22
C ASP A 260 -10.63 -13.25 14.25
N GLU A 261 -10.78 -14.13 15.24
CA GLU A 261 -9.98 -15.36 15.39
C GLU A 261 -10.12 -16.33 14.20
N GLU A 262 -11.23 -16.28 13.46
CA GLU A 262 -11.46 -17.16 12.31
C GLU A 262 -10.48 -16.90 11.17
N ALA A 263 -9.96 -15.68 11.04
CA ALA A 263 -8.97 -15.35 10.02
C ALA A 263 -7.56 -15.85 10.36
N VAL A 264 -7.33 -16.26 11.61
CA VAL A 264 -6.00 -16.62 12.13
C VAL A 264 -5.77 -18.11 12.19
N LEU A 265 -6.82 -18.92 12.32
CA LEU A 265 -6.66 -20.36 12.47
C LEU A 265 -6.51 -21.09 11.12
N GLY A 266 -5.30 -21.58 10.86
CA GLY A 266 -4.95 -22.43 9.72
C GLY A 266 -4.80 -21.68 8.40
N LYS A 267 -5.02 -22.39 7.29
CA LYS A 267 -4.91 -21.86 5.92
C LYS A 267 -6.21 -21.19 5.49
N ARG A 268 -6.28 -19.86 5.62
CA ARG A 268 -7.46 -19.05 5.34
C ARG A 268 -7.30 -18.25 4.05
N VAL A 269 -8.28 -18.31 3.17
CA VAL A 269 -8.30 -17.50 1.94
C VAL A 269 -9.42 -16.48 2.04
N VAL A 270 -9.07 -15.25 2.39
CA VAL A 270 -10.01 -14.17 2.64
C VAL A 270 -10.29 -13.42 1.34
N PHE A 271 -11.54 -13.39 0.90
CA PHE A 271 -12.01 -12.61 -0.23
C PHE A 271 -12.57 -11.27 0.27
N SER A 272 -12.01 -10.15 -0.18
CA SER A 272 -12.40 -8.81 0.29
C SER A 272 -13.31 -8.11 -0.71
N VAL A 273 -14.56 -7.84 -0.32
CA VAL A 273 -15.57 -7.16 -1.14
C VAL A 273 -16.00 -5.85 -0.47
N TYR A 274 -15.32 -4.76 -0.81
CA TYR A 274 -15.66 -3.44 -0.28
C TYR A 274 -16.75 -2.72 -1.10
N ARG A 275 -17.14 -3.26 -2.26
CA ARG A 275 -18.27 -2.78 -3.08
C ARG A 275 -19.06 -3.94 -3.69
N PRO A 276 -20.02 -4.51 -2.95
CA PRO A 276 -20.85 -5.62 -3.40
C PRO A 276 -21.46 -5.39 -4.80
N GLU A 277 -21.93 -4.18 -5.05
CA GLU A 277 -22.66 -3.77 -6.25
C GLU A 277 -21.80 -3.71 -7.52
N LYS A 278 -20.46 -3.71 -7.36
CA LYS A 278 -19.49 -3.66 -8.48
C LYS A 278 -18.66 -4.94 -8.61
N VAL A 279 -18.97 -5.99 -7.84
CA VAL A 279 -18.26 -7.27 -7.92
C VAL A 279 -18.88 -8.17 -8.99
N HIS A 280 -18.01 -8.92 -9.68
CA HIS A 280 -18.43 -10.03 -10.52
C HIS A 280 -18.58 -11.31 -9.69
N TRP A 281 -19.75 -11.50 -9.07
CA TRP A 281 -20.03 -12.61 -8.14
C TRP A 281 -19.73 -13.99 -8.71
N GLY A 282 -20.08 -14.26 -9.98
CA GLY A 282 -19.77 -15.55 -10.61
C GLY A 282 -18.27 -15.83 -10.78
N ARG A 283 -17.42 -14.81 -10.87
CA ARG A 283 -15.96 -15.01 -10.83
C ARG A 283 -15.49 -15.31 -9.41
N LEU A 284 -15.97 -14.54 -8.44
CA LEU A 284 -15.61 -14.70 -7.04
C LEU A 284 -16.00 -16.11 -6.55
N GLN A 285 -17.22 -16.57 -6.82
CA GLN A 285 -17.67 -17.91 -6.44
C GLN A 285 -16.79 -19.02 -7.04
N ARG A 286 -16.34 -18.88 -8.30
CA ARG A 286 -15.39 -19.83 -8.89
C ARG A 286 -14.05 -19.86 -8.15
N HIS A 287 -13.53 -18.70 -7.76
CA HIS A 287 -12.28 -18.62 -7.00
C HIS A 287 -12.44 -19.15 -5.58
N TYR A 288 -13.56 -18.83 -4.93
CA TYR A 288 -13.94 -19.33 -3.62
C TYR A 288 -13.98 -20.87 -3.60
N ASN A 289 -14.71 -21.46 -4.56
CA ASN A 289 -14.84 -22.90 -4.70
C ASN A 289 -13.50 -23.57 -5.06
N ALA A 290 -12.64 -22.90 -5.83
CA ALA A 290 -11.29 -23.41 -6.13
C ALA A 290 -10.41 -23.43 -4.88
N ALA A 291 -10.46 -22.39 -4.04
CA ALA A 291 -9.74 -22.34 -2.78
C ALA A 291 -10.23 -23.41 -1.78
N ALA A 292 -11.55 -23.60 -1.68
CA ALA A 292 -12.14 -24.67 -0.86
C ALA A 292 -11.68 -26.07 -1.30
N LYS A 293 -11.72 -26.36 -2.61
CA LYS A 293 -11.26 -27.65 -3.17
C LYS A 293 -9.76 -27.90 -2.97
N ALA A 294 -8.97 -26.84 -2.88
CA ALA A 294 -7.54 -26.90 -2.65
C ALA A 294 -7.16 -27.11 -1.16
N GLY A 295 -8.14 -27.29 -0.27
CA GLY A 295 -7.92 -27.49 1.16
C GLY A 295 -7.74 -26.19 1.95
N GLY A 296 -7.90 -25.03 1.31
CA GLY A 296 -8.04 -23.76 2.00
C GLY A 296 -9.44 -23.62 2.62
N ARG A 297 -9.55 -22.85 3.69
CA ARG A 297 -10.83 -22.45 4.27
C ARG A 297 -11.14 -21.03 3.79
N PRO A 298 -11.88 -20.85 2.70
CA PRO A 298 -12.17 -19.52 2.20
C PRO A 298 -13.14 -18.79 3.14
N LEU A 299 -12.99 -17.48 3.20
CA LEU A 299 -13.81 -16.57 4.01
C LEU A 299 -14.22 -15.40 3.11
N LEU A 300 -15.50 -15.03 3.10
CA LEU A 300 -15.97 -13.86 2.37
C LEU A 300 -16.17 -12.71 3.35
N LEU A 301 -15.42 -11.63 3.18
CA LEU A 301 -15.61 -10.38 3.92
C LEU A 301 -16.23 -9.32 3.01
N VAL A 302 -17.28 -8.67 3.50
CA VAL A 302 -18.08 -7.72 2.74
C VAL A 302 -18.24 -6.41 3.52
N SER A 303 -18.11 -5.29 2.82
CA SER A 303 -18.45 -3.98 3.39
C SER A 303 -19.94 -3.74 3.22
N GLY A 304 -20.62 -3.44 4.32
CA GLY A 304 -22.05 -3.14 4.34
C GLY A 304 -22.73 -3.75 5.56
N THR A 305 -24.05 -3.77 5.53
CA THR A 305 -24.89 -4.48 6.49
C THR A 305 -25.56 -5.69 5.84
N PRO A 306 -26.08 -6.65 6.61
CA PRO A 306 -26.83 -7.78 6.05
C PRO A 306 -27.94 -7.35 5.07
N GLU A 307 -28.70 -6.31 5.41
CA GLU A 307 -29.79 -5.79 4.57
C GLU A 307 -29.28 -5.22 3.25
N SER A 308 -28.10 -4.60 3.25
CA SER A 308 -27.48 -4.08 2.01
C SER A 308 -27.01 -5.19 1.06
N LEU A 309 -26.79 -6.39 1.62
CA LEU A 309 -26.25 -7.56 0.92
C LEU A 309 -27.36 -8.35 0.24
N ASP A 310 -28.56 -8.39 0.85
CA ASP A 310 -29.78 -8.96 0.26
C ASP A 310 -30.14 -8.31 -1.08
N ALA A 311 -29.87 -7.01 -1.24
CA ALA A 311 -30.12 -6.28 -2.48
C ALA A 311 -29.21 -6.69 -3.65
N VAL A 312 -28.11 -7.39 -3.38
CA VAL A 312 -27.04 -7.69 -4.36
C VAL A 312 -27.05 -9.15 -4.82
N ASN A 313 -27.96 -9.97 -4.29
CA ASN A 313 -28.16 -11.37 -4.65
C ASN A 313 -26.86 -12.19 -4.60
N VAL A 314 -26.18 -12.14 -3.45
CA VAL A 314 -24.96 -12.90 -3.21
C VAL A 314 -25.27 -14.40 -3.28
N PRO A 315 -24.40 -15.21 -3.92
CA PRO A 315 -24.60 -16.65 -3.98
C PRO A 315 -24.77 -17.25 -2.57
N ILE A 316 -25.86 -17.99 -2.37
CA ILE A 316 -26.30 -18.55 -1.07
C ILE A 316 -25.24 -19.45 -0.42
N GLU A 317 -24.33 -20.02 -1.21
CA GLU A 317 -23.24 -20.89 -0.73
C GLU A 317 -22.10 -20.13 -0.03
N LEU A 318 -22.11 -18.79 -0.04
CA LEU A 318 -21.05 -17.97 0.53
C LEU A 318 -21.50 -17.39 1.88
N GLU A 319 -21.00 -17.96 2.98
CA GLU A 319 -21.13 -17.35 4.29
C GLU A 319 -20.32 -16.05 4.32
N ALA A 320 -21.02 -14.93 4.52
CA ALA A 320 -20.46 -13.59 4.46
C ALA A 320 -20.31 -13.00 5.86
N PHE A 321 -19.15 -12.40 6.11
CA PHE A 321 -18.86 -11.62 7.30
C PHE A 321 -18.68 -10.15 6.93
N TYR A 322 -18.84 -9.27 7.91
CA TYR A 322 -18.94 -7.84 7.70
C TYR A 322 -17.74 -7.10 8.29
N SER A 323 -17.16 -6.20 7.51
CA SER A 323 -16.03 -5.37 7.95
C SER A 323 -16.08 -4.01 7.26
N ASP A 324 -15.41 -3.01 7.83
CA ASP A 324 -15.42 -1.64 7.36
C ASP A 324 -14.82 -1.51 5.95
N TYR A 325 -15.39 -0.61 5.14
CA TYR A 325 -14.92 -0.30 3.79
C TYR A 325 -13.41 -0.02 3.73
N LYS A 326 -12.91 0.79 4.67
CA LYS A 326 -11.48 1.17 4.75
C LYS A 326 -10.59 -0.04 5.04
N THR A 327 -11.04 -0.94 5.91
CA THR A 327 -10.31 -2.16 6.26
C THR A 327 -10.20 -3.09 5.07
N LEU A 328 -11.31 -3.36 4.37
CA LEU A 328 -11.33 -4.26 3.22
C LEU A 328 -10.57 -3.72 2.01
N ILE A 329 -10.67 -2.42 1.71
CA ILE A 329 -9.90 -1.83 0.61
C ILE A 329 -8.40 -1.74 0.92
N THR A 330 -8.02 -1.71 2.20
CA THR A 330 -6.61 -1.73 2.64
C THR A 330 -6.06 -3.14 2.65
N LEU A 331 -6.88 -4.12 3.05
CA LEU A 331 -6.54 -5.53 2.92
C LEU A 331 -6.28 -5.91 1.46
N ASN A 332 -7.16 -5.53 0.54
CA ASN A 332 -6.97 -5.80 -0.88
C ASN A 332 -7.50 -4.65 -1.75
N ARG A 333 -6.60 -4.00 -2.50
CA ARG A 333 -6.95 -2.88 -3.41
C ARG A 333 -7.83 -3.32 -4.60
N SER A 334 -8.02 -4.62 -4.81
CA SER A 334 -8.89 -5.21 -5.82
C SER A 334 -10.22 -5.64 -5.20
N ASN A 335 -11.34 -5.09 -5.66
CA ASN A 335 -12.67 -5.49 -5.20
C ASN A 335 -12.96 -6.96 -5.59
N GLY A 336 -13.18 -7.82 -4.60
CA GLY A 336 -13.27 -9.28 -4.77
C GLY A 336 -11.92 -9.98 -4.95
N GLY A 337 -10.82 -9.31 -4.59
CA GLY A 337 -9.49 -9.91 -4.52
C GLY A 337 -9.38 -10.87 -3.34
N ALA A 338 -8.36 -11.72 -3.39
CA ALA A 338 -8.10 -12.73 -2.36
C ALA A 338 -6.80 -12.45 -1.61
N SER A 339 -6.80 -12.70 -0.31
CA SER A 339 -5.65 -12.61 0.59
C SER A 339 -5.51 -13.95 1.31
N TYR A 340 -4.33 -14.56 1.23
CA TYR A 340 -4.05 -15.85 1.88
C TYR A 340 -3.32 -15.61 3.19
N PHE A 341 -3.91 -16.13 4.26
CA PHE A 341 -3.34 -16.17 5.59
C PHE A 341 -3.00 -17.61 5.98
N ALA A 342 -1.87 -17.79 6.64
CA ALA A 342 -1.48 -19.03 7.28
C ALA A 342 -1.13 -18.73 8.73
N ASP A 343 -1.92 -19.29 9.65
CA ASP A 343 -1.68 -19.17 11.10
C ASP A 343 -1.53 -17.72 11.59
N GLY A 344 -2.32 -16.82 11.03
CA GLY A 344 -2.35 -15.38 11.37
C GLY A 344 -1.41 -14.49 10.55
N GLU A 345 -0.49 -15.07 9.78
CA GLU A 345 0.42 -14.32 8.91
C GLU A 345 -0.17 -14.17 7.50
N LEU A 346 -0.11 -12.96 6.94
CA LEU A 346 -0.48 -12.70 5.56
C LEU A 346 0.62 -13.15 4.59
N ILE A 347 0.38 -14.27 3.91
CA ILE A 347 1.36 -14.89 3.01
C ILE A 347 1.34 -14.25 1.62
N GLY A 348 0.16 -13.90 1.11
CA GLY A 348 0.04 -13.43 -0.27
C GLY A 348 -1.29 -12.77 -0.58
N LYS A 349 -1.29 -11.96 -1.64
CA LYS A 349 -2.47 -11.28 -2.15
C LYS A 349 -2.58 -11.44 -3.65
N TRP A 350 -3.81 -11.55 -4.13
CA TRP A 350 -4.11 -11.57 -5.55
C TRP A 350 -5.27 -10.64 -5.86
N ALA A 351 -5.15 -9.90 -6.96
CA ALA A 351 -6.28 -9.20 -7.52
C ALA A 351 -7.33 -10.20 -8.02
N ALA A 352 -8.60 -9.78 -8.09
CA ALA A 352 -9.67 -10.61 -8.65
C ALA A 352 -9.42 -11.04 -10.12
N ARG A 353 -8.51 -10.36 -10.83
CA ARG A 353 -8.07 -10.71 -12.20
C ARG A 353 -6.90 -11.69 -12.21
N ASP A 354 -6.04 -11.62 -11.20
CA ASP A 354 -4.75 -12.29 -11.15
C ASP A 354 -4.77 -13.47 -10.17
N PHE A 355 -5.97 -13.98 -9.86
CA PHE A 355 -6.13 -15.13 -9.00
C PHE A 355 -5.42 -16.35 -9.60
N PRO A 356 -4.63 -17.09 -8.80
CA PRO A 356 -3.77 -18.15 -9.32
C PRO A 356 -4.61 -19.31 -9.86
N LYS A 357 -4.22 -19.80 -11.04
CA LYS A 357 -4.83 -21.01 -11.63
C LYS A 357 -4.49 -22.26 -10.82
N ASP A 358 -3.27 -22.33 -10.30
CA ASP A 358 -2.78 -23.40 -9.44
C ASP A 358 -2.82 -22.97 -7.96
N ILE A 359 -4.02 -22.68 -7.47
CA ILE A 359 -4.20 -22.35 -6.04
C ILE A 359 -3.87 -23.56 -5.14
N ALA A 360 -4.06 -24.78 -5.64
CA ALA A 360 -3.73 -26.00 -4.91
C ALA A 360 -2.23 -26.13 -4.63
N GLY A 361 -1.38 -25.93 -5.65
CA GLY A 361 0.06 -25.91 -5.46
C GLY A 361 0.52 -24.81 -4.51
N GLN A 362 -0.09 -23.62 -4.58
CA GLN A 362 0.26 -22.51 -3.67
C GLN A 362 -0.16 -22.78 -2.23
N LEU A 363 -1.37 -23.30 -1.98
CA LEU A 363 -1.81 -23.64 -0.62
C LEU A 363 -1.06 -24.87 -0.06
N ALA A 364 -0.54 -25.76 -0.90
CA ALA A 364 0.29 -26.89 -0.48
C ALA A 364 1.74 -26.48 -0.16
N ALA A 365 2.25 -25.40 -0.76
CA ALA A 365 3.60 -24.92 -0.54
C ALA A 365 3.84 -24.46 0.91
N ASN A 366 5.12 -24.41 1.30
CA ASN A 366 5.52 -23.79 2.55
C ASN A 366 5.11 -22.29 2.52
N PRO A 367 4.36 -21.80 3.52
CA PRO A 367 3.92 -20.40 3.57
C PRO A 367 5.04 -19.38 3.46
N VAL A 368 6.18 -19.63 4.11
CA VAL A 368 7.34 -18.73 4.11
C VAL A 368 7.97 -18.64 2.72
N ASP A 369 8.15 -19.79 2.06
CA ASP A 369 8.71 -19.84 0.69
C ASP A 369 7.78 -19.16 -0.30
N LEU A 370 6.46 -19.36 -0.17
CA LEU A 370 5.48 -18.70 -1.02
C LEU A 370 5.47 -17.18 -0.81
N SER A 371 5.47 -16.70 0.43
CA SER A 371 5.53 -15.28 0.76
C SER A 371 6.79 -14.63 0.17
N ASN A 372 7.95 -15.27 0.33
CA ASN A 372 9.22 -14.83 -0.24
C ASN A 372 9.18 -14.82 -1.78
N HIS A 373 8.59 -15.82 -2.42
CA HIS A 373 8.48 -15.88 -3.88
C HIS A 373 7.58 -14.78 -4.45
N LEU A 374 6.41 -14.55 -3.84
CA LEU A 374 5.46 -13.52 -4.27
C LEU A 374 6.02 -12.11 -4.06
N SER A 375 6.63 -11.87 -2.90
CA SER A 375 7.21 -10.57 -2.55
C SER A 375 8.44 -10.25 -3.40
N SER A 376 9.37 -11.20 -3.58
CA SER A 376 10.59 -11.00 -4.38
C SER A 376 10.27 -10.70 -5.84
N THR A 377 9.36 -11.45 -6.46
CA THR A 377 8.96 -11.24 -7.86
C THR A 377 8.42 -9.83 -8.08
N SER A 378 7.60 -9.34 -7.14
CA SER A 378 7.00 -8.01 -7.22
C SER A 378 8.04 -6.90 -6.96
N ARG A 379 8.94 -7.09 -6.00
CA ARG A 379 10.07 -6.18 -5.72
C ARG A 379 11.02 -6.07 -6.91
N ILE A 380 11.36 -7.17 -7.57
CA ILE A 380 12.24 -7.17 -8.76
C ILE A 380 11.61 -6.36 -9.90
N LYS A 381 10.31 -6.50 -10.14
CA LYS A 381 9.60 -5.69 -11.15
C LYS A 381 9.63 -4.19 -10.79
N ALA A 382 9.39 -3.86 -9.52
CA ALA A 382 9.44 -2.48 -9.05
C ALA A 382 10.85 -1.88 -9.19
N GLN A 383 11.89 -2.61 -8.77
CA GLN A 383 13.29 -2.21 -8.92
C GLN A 383 13.68 -2.04 -10.39
N GLY A 384 13.29 -2.98 -11.25
CA GLY A 384 13.51 -2.90 -12.69
C GLY A 384 12.86 -1.66 -13.32
N PHE A 385 11.65 -1.31 -12.90
CA PHE A 385 10.98 -0.09 -13.35
C PHE A 385 11.68 1.19 -12.88
N VAL A 386 12.11 1.24 -11.61
CA VAL A 386 12.89 2.37 -11.09
C VAL A 386 14.23 2.50 -11.82
N LEU A 387 14.94 1.40 -12.04
CA LEU A 387 16.20 1.38 -12.79
C LEU A 387 16.02 1.84 -14.23
N TYR A 388 14.95 1.43 -14.90
CA TYR A 388 14.58 1.91 -16.24
C TYR A 388 14.43 3.44 -16.25
N LEU A 389 13.69 4.00 -15.28
CA LEU A 389 13.52 5.44 -15.18
C LEU A 389 14.84 6.14 -14.89
N LEU A 390 15.64 5.66 -13.93
CA LEU A 390 16.94 6.23 -13.61
C LEU A 390 17.89 6.21 -14.82
N ALA A 391 17.92 5.11 -15.58
CA ALA A 391 18.72 5.00 -16.80
C ALA A 391 18.31 6.04 -17.85
N ILE A 392 17.01 6.29 -18.02
CA ILE A 392 16.51 7.34 -18.92
C ILE A 392 16.88 8.72 -18.42
N LEU A 393 16.78 8.96 -17.11
CA LEU A 393 17.14 10.24 -16.52
C LEU A 393 18.64 10.56 -16.67
N LEU A 394 19.51 9.54 -16.72
CA LEU A 394 20.94 9.71 -17.00
C LEU A 394 21.24 10.12 -18.45
N LEU A 395 20.31 9.92 -19.40
CA LEU A 395 20.49 10.32 -20.81
C LEU A 395 20.28 11.84 -21.05
N ILE A 396 19.78 12.56 -20.04
CA ILE A 396 19.42 13.99 -20.09
C ILE A 396 20.68 14.86 -19.95
#